data_AF-A0A970E8B5-F1
#
_entry.id   AF-A0A970E8B5-F1
#
_cell.length_a   1.000
_cell.length_b   1.000
_cell.length_c   1.000
_cell.angle_alpha   90.00
_cell.angle_beta   90.00
_cell.angle_gamma   90.00
#
_symmetry.space_group_name_H-M   'P 1'
#
loop_
_entity.id
_entity.type
_entity.pdbx_description
1 polymer ?
#
loop_
_entity_poly.entity_id
_entity_poly.type
_entity_poly.pdbx_seq_one_letter_code
_entity_poly.pdbx_strand_id
1 'polypeptide(L)'
;LIIQATLRLGGAILSCASMSFIGLGIIPPTPEWGAMLSTGRDFLRNAPHVTTFPGIAIMYAVFAMNLMGDGLRDALDPKLKD
;
A
#
# COMPACT_ATOMS: atom_id res chain seq x y z
N LEU A 1 12.46 14.21 11.02
CA LEU A 1 11.12 14.50 10.45
C LEU A 1 10.88 13.77 9.14
N ILE A 2 11.74 13.92 8.13
CA ILE A 2 11.52 13.30 6.80
C ILE A 2 11.51 11.76 6.86
N ILE A 3 12.43 11.13 7.60
CA ILE A 3 12.49 9.66 7.77
C ILE A 3 11.18 9.10 8.36
N GLN A 4 10.64 9.75 9.41
CA GLN A 4 9.36 9.34 10.00
C GLN A 4 8.18 9.57 9.06
N ALA A 5 8.22 10.59 8.20
CA ALA A 5 7.16 10.82 7.22
C ALA A 5 7.10 9.68 6.18
N THR A 6 8.26 9.21 5.70
CA THR A 6 8.33 8.13 4.71
C THR A 6 7.89 6.79 5.30
N LEU A 7 8.27 6.48 6.55
CA LEU A 7 7.83 5.26 7.24
C LEU A 7 6.31 5.28 7.52
N ARG A 8 5.73 6.44 7.82
CA ARG A 8 4.27 6.58 8.05
C ARG A 8 3.45 6.50 6.76
N LEU A 9 4.05 6.84 5.61
CA LEU A 9 3.39 6.79 4.30
C LEU A 9 2.97 5.37 3.90
N GLY A 10 3.85 4.38 4.08
CA GLY A 10 3.51 2.97 3.82
C GLY A 10 2.33 2.49 4.68
N GLY A 11 2.33 2.85 5.96
CA GLY A 11 1.23 2.54 6.89
C GLY A 11 -0.08 3.27 6.54
N ALA A 12 0.00 4.51 6.06
CA ALA A 12 -1.16 5.27 5.61
C ALA A 12 -1.82 4.65 4.38
N ILE A 13 -1.02 4.21 3.40
CA ILE A 13 -1.51 3.49 2.21
C ILE A 13 -2.26 2.23 2.63
N LEU A 14 -1.66 1.42 3.51
CA LEU A 14 -2.27 0.19 3.99
C LEU A 14 -3.57 0.47 4.77
N SER A 15 -3.60 1.53 5.57
CA SER A 15 -4.79 1.95 6.32
C SER A 15 -5.93 2.38 5.39
N CYS A 16 -5.64 3.18 4.36
CA CYS A 16 -6.61 3.57 3.35
C CYS A 16 -7.15 2.35 2.58
N ALA A 17 -6.27 1.47 2.12
CA ALA A 17 -6.68 0.25 1.41
C ALA A 17 -7.55 -0.67 2.29
N SER A 18 -7.22 -0.79 3.58
CA SER A 18 -8.00 -1.58 4.54
C SER A 18 -9.38 -0.99 4.78
N MET A 19 -9.47 0.34 4.90
CA MET A 19 -10.73 1.07 5.05
C MET A 19 -11.62 0.91 3.80
N SER A 20 -11.03 1.02 2.61
CA SER A 20 -11.71 0.72 1.34
C SER A 20 -12.17 -0.73 1.23
N PHE A 21 -11.36 -1.68 1.68
CA PHE A 21 -11.69 -3.10 1.64
C PHE A 21 -12.93 -3.44 2.47
N ILE A 22 -13.12 -2.79 3.61
CA ILE A 22 -14.32 -2.94 4.46
C ILE A 22 -15.51 -2.09 4.00
N GLY A 23 -15.38 -1.35 2.89
CA GLY A 23 -16.46 -0.55 2.30
C GLY A 23 -16.58 0.89 2.83
N LEU A 24 -15.59 1.37 3.59
CA LEU A 24 -15.54 2.74 4.11
C LEU A 24 -14.69 3.68 3.23
N GLY A 25 -14.29 3.22 2.05
CA GLY A 25 -13.45 4.00 1.14
C GLY A 25 -14.20 4.51 -0.08
N ILE A 26 -13.49 4.58 -1.21
CA ILE A 26 -14.01 5.18 -2.44
C ILE A 26 -15.03 4.25 -3.07
N ILE A 27 -16.24 4.76 -3.31
CA ILE A 27 -17.29 4.06 -4.04
C ILE A 27 -17.05 4.10 -5.56
N PRO A 28 -17.41 3.05 -6.32
CA PRO A 28 -17.40 3.07 -7.79
C PRO A 28 -18.13 4.33 -8.32
N PRO A 29 -17.69 4.97 -9.43
CA PRO A 29 -16.97 4.42 -10.58
C PRO A 29 -15.44 4.62 -10.59
N THR A 30 -14.89 5.35 -9.61
CA THR A 30 -13.45 5.63 -9.54
C THR A 30 -12.68 4.36 -9.16
N PRO A 31 -11.67 3.96 -9.95
CA PRO A 31 -10.91 2.75 -9.67
C PRO A 31 -10.03 2.95 -8.42
N GLU A 32 -10.27 2.14 -7.40
CA GLU A 32 -9.51 2.13 -6.15
C GLU A 32 -9.17 0.69 -5.75
N TRP A 33 -7.90 0.42 -5.44
CA TRP A 33 -7.39 -0.94 -5.28
C TRP A 33 -7.95 -1.68 -4.06
N GLY A 34 -8.17 -1.00 -2.93
CA GLY A 34 -8.79 -1.60 -1.74
C GLY A 34 -10.24 -2.02 -1.96
N ALA A 35 -11.02 -1.20 -2.67
CA ALA A 35 -12.40 -1.48 -3.05
C ALA A 35 -12.47 -2.61 -4.09
N MET A 36 -11.53 -2.65 -5.06
CA MET A 36 -11.39 -3.76 -6.01
C MET A 36 -11.07 -5.09 -5.31
N LEU A 37 -10.26 -5.09 -4.25
CA LEU A 37 -10.06 -6.27 -3.43
C LEU A 37 -11.34 -6.72 -2.73
N SER A 38 -12.17 -5.76 -2.28
CA SER A 38 -13.43 -6.07 -1.60
C SER A 38 -14.42 -6.79 -2.51
N THR A 39 -14.64 -6.23 -3.71
CA THR A 39 -15.56 -6.77 -4.72
C THR A 39 -15.00 -7.99 -5.43
N GLY A 40 -13.67 -8.06 -5.61
CA GLY A 40 -12.98 -9.22 -6.18
C GLY A 40 -13.10 -10.50 -5.36
N ARG A 41 -13.44 -10.42 -4.06
CA ARG A 41 -13.67 -11.60 -3.21
C ARG A 41 -14.71 -12.55 -3.77
N ASP A 42 -15.79 -12.01 -4.31
CA ASP A 42 -16.87 -12.82 -4.90
C ASP A 42 -16.42 -13.55 -6.16
N PHE A 43 -15.39 -13.01 -6.82
CA PHE A 43 -14.79 -13.55 -8.02
C PHE A 43 -13.57 -14.43 -7.76
N LEU A 44 -13.15 -14.67 -6.52
CA LEU A 44 -11.95 -15.47 -6.21
C LEU A 44 -11.96 -16.87 -6.84
N ARG A 45 -13.14 -17.50 -6.94
CA ARG A 45 -13.30 -18.82 -7.55
C ARG A 45 -13.35 -18.79 -9.09
N ASN A 46 -13.86 -17.71 -9.66
CA ASN A 46 -14.16 -17.63 -11.10
C ASN A 46 -13.12 -16.82 -11.89
N ALA A 47 -12.55 -15.80 -11.26
CA ALA A 47 -11.61 -14.84 -11.83
C ALA A 47 -10.65 -14.31 -10.75
N PRO A 48 -9.74 -15.17 -10.22
CA PRO A 48 -8.84 -14.79 -9.12
C PRO A 48 -7.93 -13.60 -9.46
N HIS A 49 -7.61 -13.40 -10.74
CA HIS A 49 -6.79 -12.28 -11.21
C HIS A 49 -7.37 -10.91 -10.83
N VAL A 50 -8.70 -10.78 -10.75
CA VAL A 50 -9.39 -9.53 -10.36
C VAL A 50 -9.00 -9.07 -8.96
N THR A 51 -8.67 -10.02 -8.07
CA THR A 51 -8.22 -9.75 -6.70
C THR A 51 -6.70 -9.73 -6.60
N THR A 52 -6.00 -10.58 -7.36
CA THR A 52 -4.54 -10.69 -7.30
C THR A 52 -3.82 -9.42 -7.79
N PHE A 53 -4.27 -8.82 -8.89
CA PHE A 53 -3.65 -7.60 -9.43
C PHE A 53 -3.65 -6.42 -8.45
N PRO A 54 -4.80 -5.98 -7.90
CA PRO A 54 -4.81 -4.88 -6.93
C PRO A 54 -4.06 -5.23 -5.64
N GLY A 55 -4.08 -6.50 -5.22
CA GLY A 55 -3.28 -6.97 -4.07
C GLY A 55 -1.77 -6.80 -4.28
N ILE A 56 -1.26 -7.21 -5.44
CA ILE A 56 0.16 -7.06 -5.79
C ILE A 56 0.53 -5.58 -5.94
N ALA A 57 -0.37 -4.75 -6.52
CA ALA A 57 -0.13 -3.32 -6.66
C ALA A 57 0.04 -2.62 -5.30
N ILE A 58 -0.83 -2.91 -4.33
CA ILE A 58 -0.72 -2.38 -2.96
C ILE A 58 0.57 -2.89 -2.31
N MET A 59 0.88 -4.18 -2.44
CA MET A 59 2.11 -4.77 -1.90
C MET A 59 3.35 -4.04 -2.43
N TYR A 60 3.44 -3.83 -3.75
CA TYR A 60 4.57 -3.17 -4.38
C TYR A 60 4.68 -1.69 -3.97
N ALA A 61 3.55 -0.98 -3.89
CA ALA A 61 3.52 0.42 -3.44
C ALA A 61 4.03 0.56 -2.00
N VAL A 62 3.55 -0.30 -1.09
CA VAL A 62 4.00 -0.32 0.31
C VAL A 62 5.48 -0.72 0.38
N PHE A 63 5.91 -1.72 -0.39
CA PHE A 63 7.31 -2.15 -0.44
C PHE A 63 8.24 -1.03 -0.92
N ALA A 64 7.91 -0.36 -2.02
CA ALA A 64 8.69 0.74 -2.56
C ALA A 64 8.79 1.92 -1.58
N MET A 65 7.69 2.24 -0.88
CA MET A 65 7.69 3.30 0.14
C MET A 65 8.53 2.93 1.36
N ASN A 66 8.48 1.67 1.81
CA ASN A 66 9.34 1.20 2.89
C ASN A 66 10.83 1.26 2.48
N LEU A 67 11.18 0.75 1.29
CA LEU A 67 12.55 0.79 0.78
C LEU A 67 13.06 2.22 0.63
N MET A 68 12.21 3.14 0.15
CA MET A 68 12.56 4.56 0.07
C MET A 68 12.79 5.17 1.45
N GLY A 69 11.99 4.79 2.45
CA GLY A 69 12.15 5.22 3.83
C GLY A 69 13.45 4.73 4.45
N ASP A 70 13.78 3.46 4.22
CA ASP A 70 15.02 2.84 4.68
C ASP A 70 16.25 3.41 3.95
N GLY A 71 16.20 3.56 2.62
CA GLY A 71 17.28 4.17 1.85
C GLY A 71 17.52 5.64 2.23
N LEU A 72 16.45 6.39 2.52
CA LEU A 72 16.58 7.75 3.03
C LEU A 72 17.14 7.77 4.46
N ARG A 73 16.78 6.80 5.29
CA ARG A 73 17.34 6.63 6.64
C ARG A 73 18.83 6.36 6.55
N ASP A 74 19.25 5.40 5.72
CA ASP A 74 20.66 5.04 5.54
C ASP A 74 21.48 6.20 4.99
N ALA A 75 20.95 6.97 4.04
CA ALA A 75 21.63 8.15 3.48
C ALA A 75 21.76 9.31 4.48
N LEU A 76 20.87 9.39 5.49
CA LEU A 76 20.84 10.44 6.49
C LEU A 76 21.40 10.02 7.85
N ASP A 77 21.73 8.74 8.06
CA ASP A 77 22.29 8.23 9.31
C ASP A 77 23.80 8.59 9.39
N PRO A 78 24.21 9.53 10.25
CA PRO A 78 25.60 10.00 10.32
C PRO A 78 26.57 9.00 10.97
N LYS A 79 26.10 7.81 11.38
CA LYS A 79 26.89 6.79 12.08
C LYS A 79 27.92 6.03 11.23
N LEU A 80 28.06 6.37 9.94
CA LEU A 80 29.13 5.88 9.06
C LEU A 80 30.40 6.75 9.08
N LYS A 81 30.48 7.73 9.98
CA LYS A 81 31.56 8.74 9.99
C LYS A 81 32.42 8.78 11.27
N ASP A 82 32.46 7.67 12.01
CA ASP A 82 33.50 7.41 13.03
C ASP A 82 34.63 6.55 12.45
#